data_AF-A0A819JJJ6-F1
#
_entry.id   AF-A0A819JJJ6-F1
#
_cell.length_a   1.000
_cell.length_b   1.000
_cell.length_c   1.000
_cell.angle_alpha   90.00
_cell.angle_beta   90.00
_cell.angle_gamma   90.00
#
_symmetry.space_group_name_H-M   'P 1'
#
loop_
_entity.id
_entity.type
_entity.pdbx_description
1 polymer ?
#
loop_
_entity_poly.entity_id
_entity_poly.type
_entity_poly.pdbx_seq_one_letter_code
_entity_poly.pdbx_strand_id
1 'polypeptide(L)'
;MNFDSNLSLICPNLHILILEYFTGEQLLDFIDKIKDFSHLVKLDIKELKERRFDELIRKIFNANNHQFRSITFDKSSIFLSLPDNDIHQISYPNIEELIINLIDCDMLGDLLKLIPNIRRLHVNLGRSPHVSLTSLHKVSTLNHLTDFQLYSIYMVWKFEDITNIISKMPYLERLVLYLFTDDEHFLNRQNCIVMIPSSLVQMYFFLYYYIEEIFIETNILLNTWPSNYITSLCILNESCQYITIHTISFNLSTINIPPTIGQHMLPCWKYMEKVKNLNIYGEFSSIDILMIVQHLHQLQIFNIYSITHRETSM
;
A
#
# COMPACT_ATOMS: atom_id res chain seq x y z
N MET A 1 29.21 12.93 -8.06
CA MET A 1 30.15 11.95 -8.63
C MET A 1 29.76 11.69 -10.06
N ASN A 2 30.66 11.92 -11.03
CA ASN A 2 30.39 11.58 -12.42
C ASN A 2 30.67 10.09 -12.62
N PHE A 3 29.62 9.27 -12.59
CA PHE A 3 29.69 7.93 -13.14
C PHE A 3 29.62 8.08 -14.67
N ASP A 4 30.68 7.68 -15.38
CA ASP A 4 30.70 7.61 -16.84
C ASP A 4 30.00 6.33 -17.33
N SER A 5 29.69 6.29 -18.62
CA SER A 5 28.92 5.28 -19.37
C SER A 5 29.45 3.83 -19.37
N ASN A 6 30.34 3.47 -18.43
CA ASN A 6 31.01 2.17 -18.36
C ASN A 6 30.64 1.35 -17.12
N LEU A 7 29.58 1.72 -16.38
CA LEU A 7 29.19 1.01 -15.15
C LEU A 7 28.92 -0.49 -15.40
N SER A 8 28.36 -0.85 -16.56
CA SER A 8 28.12 -2.24 -16.96
C SER A 8 29.42 -3.04 -17.17
N LEU A 9 30.52 -2.39 -17.56
CA LEU A 9 31.83 -3.03 -17.69
C LEU A 9 32.50 -3.25 -16.32
N ILE A 10 32.22 -2.37 -15.36
CA ILE A 10 32.77 -2.46 -14.00
C ILE A 10 32.03 -3.55 -13.20
N CYS A 11 30.71 -3.62 -13.36
CA CYS A 11 29.85 -4.54 -12.63
C CYS A 11 28.95 -5.37 -13.58
N PRO A 12 29.50 -6.21 -14.47
CA PRO A 12 28.73 -6.88 -15.51
C PRO A 12 27.68 -7.86 -14.97
N ASN A 13 27.93 -8.44 -13.80
CA ASN A 13 27.02 -9.40 -13.15
C ASN A 13 26.07 -8.74 -12.14
N LEU A 14 25.87 -7.43 -12.20
CA LEU A 14 24.95 -6.73 -11.31
C LEU A 14 23.51 -7.16 -11.61
N HIS A 15 22.80 -7.70 -10.60
CA HIS A 15 21.41 -8.15 -10.76
C HIS A 15 20.38 -7.19 -10.19
N ILE A 16 20.75 -6.51 -9.10
CA ILE A 16 19.90 -5.62 -8.32
C ILE A 16 20.68 -4.33 -8.11
N LEU A 17 20.02 -3.21 -8.38
CA LEU A 17 20.52 -1.89 -8.07
C LEU A 17 19.61 -1.24 -7.04
N ILE A 18 20.21 -0.78 -5.93
CA ILE A 18 19.51 -0.06 -4.88
C ILE A 18 20.01 1.39 -4.89
N LEU A 19 19.08 2.33 -5.03
CA LEU A 19 19.34 3.76 -5.04
C LEU A 19 18.65 4.38 -3.83
N GLU A 20 19.42 4.96 -2.93
CA GLU A 20 18.91 5.55 -1.68
C GLU A 20 19.22 7.05 -1.65
N TYR A 21 18.27 7.85 -1.15
CA TYR A 21 18.44 9.30 -0.91
C TYR A 21 18.67 10.16 -2.16
N PHE A 22 18.07 9.78 -3.29
CA PHE A 22 18.13 10.58 -4.51
C PHE A 22 17.07 11.69 -4.51
N THR A 23 17.39 12.84 -5.12
CA THR A 23 16.37 13.76 -5.65
C THR A 23 15.89 13.28 -7.03
N GLY A 24 14.75 13.79 -7.50
CA GLY A 24 14.24 13.47 -8.83
C GLY A 24 15.23 13.76 -9.96
N GLU A 25 15.91 14.90 -9.94
CA GLU A 25 16.93 15.29 -10.95
C GLU A 25 18.14 14.35 -10.92
N GLN A 26 18.68 14.08 -9.72
CA GLN A 26 19.82 13.18 -9.56
C GLN A 26 19.49 11.78 -10.07
N LEU A 27 18.24 11.32 -9.83
CA LEU A 27 17.79 10.02 -10.27
C LEU A 27 17.67 9.99 -11.80
N LEU A 28 17.10 11.01 -12.42
CA LEU A 28 17.03 11.12 -13.89
C LEU A 28 18.42 11.06 -14.54
N ASP A 29 19.34 11.89 -14.04
CA ASP A 29 20.72 11.95 -14.53
C ASP A 29 21.44 10.62 -14.39
N PHE A 30 21.18 9.89 -13.30
CA PHE A 30 21.76 8.58 -13.06
C PHE A 30 21.13 7.50 -13.94
N ILE A 31 19.80 7.50 -14.08
CA ILE A 31 19.03 6.52 -14.87
C ILE A 31 19.46 6.55 -16.33
N ASP A 32 19.72 7.73 -16.89
CA ASP A 32 20.20 7.88 -18.28
C ASP A 32 21.56 7.19 -18.54
N LYS A 33 22.31 6.87 -17.48
CA LYS A 33 23.61 6.19 -17.52
C LYS A 33 23.51 4.68 -17.30
N ILE A 34 22.35 4.18 -16.87
CA ILE A 34 22.11 2.75 -16.69
C ILE A 34 21.72 2.15 -18.04
N LYS A 35 22.72 1.63 -18.75
CA LYS A 35 22.55 0.97 -20.04
C LYS A 35 23.39 -0.30 -20.10
N ASP A 36 22.89 -1.25 -20.88
CA ASP A 36 23.63 -2.45 -21.29
C ASP A 36 24.09 -3.38 -20.15
N PHE A 37 23.37 -3.39 -19.03
CA PHE A 37 23.58 -4.39 -17.97
C PHE A 37 22.74 -5.63 -18.24
N SER A 38 23.34 -6.67 -18.81
CA SER A 38 22.65 -7.91 -19.21
C SER A 38 21.95 -8.66 -18.07
N HIS A 39 22.41 -8.47 -16.83
CA HIS A 39 21.88 -9.17 -15.66
C HIS A 39 21.03 -8.29 -14.75
N LEU A 40 21.02 -6.97 -14.95
CA LEU A 40 20.35 -6.02 -14.07
C LEU A 40 18.85 -6.00 -14.37
N VAL A 41 18.10 -6.73 -13.55
CA VAL A 41 16.65 -6.94 -13.72
C VAL A 41 15.83 -6.28 -12.63
N LYS A 42 16.46 -5.77 -11.57
CA LYS A 42 15.75 -5.17 -10.43
C LYS A 42 16.31 -3.81 -10.04
N LEU A 43 15.41 -2.86 -9.85
CA LEU A 43 15.69 -1.51 -9.37
C LEU A 43 14.88 -1.22 -8.10
N ASP A 44 15.57 -0.95 -7.01
CA ASP A 44 14.96 -0.53 -5.74
C ASP A 44 15.34 0.93 -5.46
N ILE A 45 14.35 1.80 -5.35
CA ILE A 45 14.50 3.23 -5.07
C ILE A 45 13.94 3.49 -3.68
N LYS A 46 14.78 4.07 -2.82
CA LYS A 46 14.43 4.37 -1.43
C LYS A 46 14.61 5.85 -1.13
N GLU A 47 13.66 6.39 -0.36
CA GLU A 47 13.66 7.79 0.06
C GLU A 47 13.89 8.77 -1.09
N LEU A 48 13.18 8.60 -2.22
CA LEU A 48 13.18 9.58 -3.30
C LEU A 48 12.52 10.88 -2.81
N LYS A 49 13.24 12.00 -2.89
CA LYS A 49 12.81 13.33 -2.38
C LYS A 49 12.54 14.32 -3.52
N GLU A 50 11.81 15.39 -3.19
CA GLU A 50 11.45 16.56 -4.04
C GLU A 50 10.28 16.35 -5.02
N ARG A 51 9.64 17.44 -5.47
CA ARG A 51 8.35 17.37 -6.20
C ARG A 51 8.51 17.01 -7.68
N ARG A 52 7.57 16.17 -8.14
CA ARG A 52 7.09 15.87 -9.50
C ARG A 52 8.06 16.15 -10.66
N PHE A 53 8.51 15.05 -11.26
CA PHE A 53 9.08 15.03 -12.60
C PHE A 53 8.21 14.14 -13.48
N ASP A 54 7.42 14.74 -14.36
CA ASP A 54 6.41 14.03 -15.16
C ASP A 54 7.01 12.95 -16.08
N GLU A 55 8.31 13.05 -16.38
CA GLU A 55 9.02 12.06 -17.20
C GLU A 55 9.70 10.94 -16.41
N LEU A 56 9.73 11.02 -15.07
CA LEU A 56 10.55 10.13 -14.24
C LEU A 56 10.14 8.65 -14.39
N ILE A 57 8.85 8.35 -14.28
CA ILE A 57 8.34 6.99 -14.46
C ILE A 57 8.69 6.45 -15.84
N ARG A 58 8.47 7.25 -16.90
CA ARG A 58 8.79 6.86 -18.28
C ARG A 58 10.28 6.54 -18.43
N LYS A 59 11.16 7.40 -17.90
CA LYS A 59 12.61 7.19 -17.96
C LYS A 59 13.02 5.92 -17.20
N ILE A 60 12.49 5.71 -16.00
CA ILE A 60 12.78 4.53 -15.19
C ILE A 60 12.30 3.24 -15.87
N PHE A 61 11.10 3.23 -16.44
CA PHE A 61 10.56 2.03 -17.08
C PHE A 61 11.30 1.68 -18.40
N ASN A 62 11.84 2.69 -19.08
CA ASN A 62 12.69 2.51 -20.28
C ASN A 62 14.17 2.23 -19.96
N ALA A 63 14.57 2.41 -18.71
CA ALA A 63 15.97 2.29 -18.30
C ALA A 63 16.52 0.88 -18.53
N ASN A 64 17.85 0.79 -18.70
CA ASN A 64 18.54 -0.45 -19.03
C ASN A 64 17.92 -1.19 -20.23
N ASN A 65 17.51 -0.46 -21.29
CA ASN A 65 16.87 -1.01 -22.48
C ASN A 65 15.62 -1.86 -22.16
N HIS A 66 14.79 -1.42 -21.21
CA HIS A 66 13.56 -2.08 -20.75
C HIS A 66 13.79 -3.46 -20.09
N GLN A 67 15.00 -3.76 -19.58
CA GLN A 67 15.30 -5.07 -18.99
C GLN A 67 14.81 -5.23 -17.55
N PHE A 68 14.41 -4.15 -16.88
CA PHE A 68 13.88 -4.22 -15.53
C PHE A 68 12.58 -5.03 -15.48
N ARG A 69 12.57 -6.06 -14.64
CA ARG A 69 11.40 -6.88 -14.29
C ARG A 69 10.76 -6.47 -12.98
N SER A 70 11.55 -5.93 -12.06
CA SER A 70 11.09 -5.48 -10.74
C SER A 70 11.52 -4.05 -10.50
N ILE A 71 10.57 -3.18 -10.20
CA ILE A 71 10.83 -1.77 -9.84
C ILE A 71 10.11 -1.48 -8.54
N THR A 72 10.84 -1.03 -7.52
CA THR A 72 10.22 -0.70 -6.23
C THR A 72 10.56 0.71 -5.79
N PHE A 73 9.55 1.42 -5.31
CA PHE A 73 9.68 2.65 -4.56
C PHE A 73 9.26 2.35 -3.11
N ASP A 74 10.11 2.71 -2.16
CA ASP A 74 9.74 2.55 -0.76
C ASP A 74 8.63 3.52 -0.32
N LYS A 75 8.08 3.29 0.87
CA LYS A 75 6.99 4.12 1.41
C LYS A 75 7.39 5.56 1.72
N SER A 76 8.69 5.81 1.86
CA SER A 76 9.25 7.14 2.15
C SER A 76 9.50 7.97 0.88
N SER A 77 9.40 7.34 -0.29
CA SER A 77 9.52 8.01 -1.59
C SER A 77 8.30 8.89 -1.89
N ILE A 78 8.49 9.96 -2.65
CA ILE A 78 7.41 10.83 -3.11
C ILE A 78 6.32 10.08 -3.89
N PHE A 79 5.12 10.67 -3.95
CA PHE A 79 4.06 10.24 -4.87
C PHE A 79 4.35 10.74 -6.30
N LEU A 80 4.20 9.85 -7.27
CA LEU A 80 4.61 10.03 -8.67
C LEU A 80 3.39 10.24 -9.57
N SER A 81 3.53 11.16 -10.53
CA SER A 81 2.60 11.31 -11.65
C SER A 81 2.91 10.30 -12.75
N LEU A 82 1.88 9.94 -13.53
CA LEU A 82 2.05 9.27 -14.80
C LEU A 82 2.10 10.30 -15.93
N PRO A 83 2.82 10.02 -17.03
CA PRO A 83 2.88 10.92 -18.18
C PRO A 83 1.53 10.97 -18.91
N ASP A 84 0.98 12.18 -19.08
CA ASP A 84 -0.37 12.40 -19.67
C ASP A 84 -0.48 12.05 -21.16
N ASN A 85 0.62 12.13 -21.93
CA ASN A 85 0.52 12.30 -23.38
C ASN A 85 0.54 11.02 -24.24
N ASP A 86 0.87 9.83 -23.72
CA ASP A 86 1.12 8.64 -24.56
C ASP A 86 0.63 7.30 -23.99
N ILE A 87 -0.30 7.33 -23.01
CA ILE A 87 -0.72 6.13 -22.25
C ILE A 87 -1.28 5.02 -23.16
N HIS A 88 -1.83 5.38 -24.32
CA HIS A 88 -2.41 4.42 -25.26
C HIS A 88 -1.41 3.80 -26.25
N GLN A 89 -0.18 4.33 -26.36
CA GLN A 89 0.81 3.85 -27.34
C GLN A 89 2.02 3.17 -26.69
N ILE A 90 2.21 3.35 -25.37
CA ILE A 90 3.38 2.82 -24.67
C ILE A 90 2.96 1.64 -23.79
N SER A 91 3.75 0.57 -23.84
CA SER A 91 3.58 -0.61 -22.99
C SER A 91 4.94 -1.13 -22.53
N TYR A 92 4.99 -1.58 -21.28
CA TYR A 92 6.17 -2.10 -20.58
C TYR A 92 5.91 -3.55 -20.16
N PRO A 93 5.84 -4.50 -21.12
CA PRO A 93 5.46 -5.89 -20.87
C PRO A 93 6.49 -6.67 -20.03
N ASN A 94 7.68 -6.11 -19.81
CA ASN A 94 8.77 -6.77 -19.08
C ASN A 94 8.64 -6.61 -17.57
N ILE A 95 7.87 -5.61 -17.10
CA ILE A 95 7.70 -5.33 -15.67
C ILE A 95 6.70 -6.35 -15.10
N GLU A 96 7.22 -7.23 -14.25
CA GLU A 96 6.46 -8.28 -13.55
C GLU A 96 6.15 -7.89 -12.09
N GLU A 97 6.98 -7.04 -11.47
CA GLU A 97 6.78 -6.56 -10.10
C GLU A 97 6.91 -5.03 -10.01
N LEU A 98 5.92 -4.39 -9.39
CA LEU A 98 5.92 -2.95 -9.17
C LEU A 98 5.42 -2.60 -7.77
N ILE A 99 6.22 -1.85 -7.02
CA ILE A 99 5.80 -1.17 -5.78
C ILE A 99 5.92 0.33 -6.04
N ILE A 100 4.82 1.09 -5.95
CA ILE A 100 4.79 2.49 -6.39
C ILE A 100 3.88 3.35 -5.50
N ASN A 101 4.25 4.63 -5.39
CA ASN A 101 3.45 5.66 -4.74
C ASN A 101 2.81 6.53 -5.83
N LEU A 102 1.49 6.49 -5.99
CA LEU A 102 0.75 7.28 -6.98
C LEU A 102 -0.03 8.40 -6.31
N ILE A 103 -0.20 9.50 -7.02
CA ILE A 103 -0.86 10.70 -6.47
C ILE A 103 -2.35 10.48 -6.29
N ASP A 104 -2.99 9.85 -7.26
CA ASP A 104 -4.44 9.62 -7.29
C ASP A 104 -4.79 8.22 -7.80
N CYS A 105 -6.05 7.87 -7.64
CA CYS A 105 -6.60 6.57 -8.03
C CYS A 105 -6.84 6.45 -9.53
N ASP A 106 -7.07 7.55 -10.27
CA ASP A 106 -7.24 7.48 -11.72
C ASP A 106 -5.94 7.02 -12.39
N MET A 107 -4.79 7.44 -11.87
CA MET A 107 -3.48 6.95 -12.31
C MET A 107 -3.33 5.43 -12.15
N LEU A 108 -4.01 4.78 -11.21
CA LEU A 108 -3.96 3.31 -11.10
C LEU A 108 -4.52 2.64 -12.36
N GLY A 109 -5.65 3.12 -12.85
CA GLY A 109 -6.27 2.57 -14.06
C GLY A 109 -5.38 2.74 -15.29
N ASP A 110 -4.67 3.87 -15.39
CA ASP A 110 -3.75 4.13 -16.48
C ASP A 110 -2.44 3.34 -16.35
N LEU A 111 -1.89 3.23 -15.14
CA LEU A 111 -0.72 2.39 -14.87
C LEU A 111 -0.96 0.95 -15.32
N LEU A 112 -2.13 0.39 -15.01
CA LEU A 112 -2.47 -0.99 -15.35
C LEU A 112 -2.49 -1.26 -16.87
N LYS A 113 -2.75 -0.23 -17.69
CA LYS A 113 -2.64 -0.35 -19.16
C LYS A 113 -1.18 -0.41 -19.63
N LEU A 114 -0.30 0.28 -18.91
CA LEU A 114 1.13 0.37 -19.23
C LEU A 114 1.88 -0.94 -18.92
N ILE A 115 1.46 -1.70 -17.91
CA ILE A 115 2.16 -2.91 -17.43
C ILE A 115 1.28 -4.17 -17.52
N PRO A 116 0.98 -4.67 -18.74
CA PRO A 116 -0.03 -5.71 -18.94
C PRO A 116 0.34 -7.08 -18.34
N ASN A 117 1.63 -7.35 -18.12
CA ASN A 117 2.13 -8.65 -17.61
C ASN A 117 2.45 -8.62 -16.11
N ILE A 118 1.97 -7.60 -15.38
CA ILE A 118 2.26 -7.44 -13.96
C ILE A 118 1.74 -8.66 -13.16
N ARG A 119 2.61 -9.21 -12.31
CA ARG A 119 2.33 -10.33 -11.40
C ARG A 119 2.16 -9.89 -9.97
N ARG A 120 2.92 -8.87 -9.56
CA ARG A 120 2.85 -8.27 -8.23
C ARG A 120 2.75 -6.76 -8.33
N LEU A 121 1.68 -6.20 -7.77
CA LEU A 121 1.43 -4.76 -7.80
C LEU A 121 1.08 -4.24 -6.40
N HIS A 122 1.96 -3.43 -5.83
CA HIS A 122 1.74 -2.77 -4.54
C HIS A 122 1.66 -1.27 -4.75
N VAL A 123 0.54 -0.66 -4.40
CA VAL A 123 0.25 0.75 -4.70
C VAL A 123 -0.07 1.49 -3.42
N ASN A 124 0.65 2.57 -3.18
CA ASN A 124 0.29 3.55 -2.14
C ASN A 124 -0.30 4.78 -2.83
N LEU A 125 -1.53 5.15 -2.47
CA LEU A 125 -2.22 6.30 -3.02
C LEU A 125 -2.09 7.50 -2.10
N GLY A 126 -1.75 8.64 -2.70
CA GLY A 126 -1.64 9.92 -2.03
C GLY A 126 -3.00 10.57 -1.77
N ARG A 127 -2.95 11.80 -1.26
CA ARG A 127 -4.12 12.64 -1.07
C ARG A 127 -4.38 13.42 -2.37
N SER A 128 -5.49 13.12 -3.04
CA SER A 128 -5.96 13.90 -4.18
C SER A 128 -7.25 14.66 -3.81
N PRO A 129 -7.38 15.96 -4.16
CA PRO A 129 -8.62 16.71 -3.99
C PRO A 129 -9.72 16.27 -4.98
N HIS A 130 -9.34 15.56 -6.04
CA HIS A 130 -10.26 15.05 -7.06
C HIS A 130 -10.15 13.54 -7.13
N VAL A 131 -11.26 12.87 -6.89
CA VAL A 131 -11.39 11.42 -6.96
C VAL A 131 -12.30 11.11 -8.14
N SER A 132 -11.73 10.55 -9.19
CA SER A 132 -12.48 9.84 -10.22
C SER A 132 -11.94 8.41 -10.29
N LEU A 133 -12.81 7.49 -10.67
CA LEU A 133 -12.49 6.07 -10.88
C LEU A 133 -12.69 5.66 -12.34
N THR A 134 -12.88 6.65 -13.22
CA THR A 134 -13.31 6.43 -14.60
C THR A 134 -12.29 5.66 -15.42
N SER A 135 -10.99 5.86 -15.18
CA SER A 135 -9.92 5.11 -15.86
C SER A 135 -9.90 3.63 -15.44
N LEU A 136 -10.20 3.37 -14.16
CA LEU A 136 -10.13 2.06 -13.52
C LEU A 136 -11.20 1.10 -14.05
N HIS A 137 -12.41 1.62 -14.27
CA HIS A 137 -13.50 0.83 -14.87
C HIS A 137 -13.17 0.35 -16.29
N LYS A 138 -12.30 1.07 -17.01
CA LYS A 138 -11.89 0.77 -18.40
C LYS A 138 -10.72 -0.22 -18.50
N VAL A 139 -10.17 -0.67 -17.38
CA VAL A 139 -9.04 -1.62 -17.37
C VAL A 139 -9.50 -2.99 -17.86
N SER A 140 -8.68 -3.61 -18.72
CA SER A 140 -8.85 -4.98 -19.19
C SER A 140 -8.52 -5.99 -18.09
N THR A 141 -8.91 -7.25 -18.26
CA THR A 141 -8.59 -8.30 -17.29
C THR A 141 -7.08 -8.47 -17.12
N LEU A 142 -6.63 -8.49 -15.87
CA LEU A 142 -5.24 -8.63 -15.43
C LEU A 142 -4.94 -10.10 -15.15
N ASN A 143 -4.77 -10.89 -16.21
CA ASN A 143 -4.63 -12.35 -16.11
C ASN A 143 -3.34 -12.82 -15.42
N HIS A 144 -2.35 -11.95 -15.25
CA HIS A 144 -1.06 -12.30 -14.66
C HIS A 144 -0.94 -11.91 -13.18
N LEU A 145 -1.81 -11.03 -12.69
CA LEU A 145 -1.70 -10.44 -11.37
C LEU A 145 -2.14 -11.44 -10.29
N THR A 146 -1.19 -11.86 -9.44
CA THR A 146 -1.42 -12.84 -8.36
C THR A 146 -1.24 -12.24 -6.97
N ASP A 147 -0.47 -11.15 -6.82
CA ASP A 147 -0.28 -10.42 -5.54
C ASP A 147 -0.63 -8.94 -5.72
N PHE A 148 -1.70 -8.49 -5.07
CA PHE A 148 -2.16 -7.11 -5.11
C PHE A 148 -2.20 -6.51 -3.70
N GLN A 149 -1.60 -5.33 -3.54
CA GLN A 149 -1.68 -4.53 -2.34
C GLN A 149 -2.09 -3.10 -2.66
N LEU A 150 -3.08 -2.60 -1.94
CA LEU A 150 -3.54 -1.21 -2.03
C LEU A 150 -3.48 -0.55 -0.66
N TYR A 151 -2.76 0.57 -0.57
CA TYR A 151 -2.74 1.44 0.60
C TYR A 151 -3.33 2.80 0.24
N SER A 152 -4.53 3.10 0.72
CA SER A 152 -5.26 4.32 0.41
C SER A 152 -6.14 4.74 1.59
N ILE A 153 -5.51 5.44 2.54
CA ILE A 153 -6.16 5.90 3.78
C ILE A 153 -6.58 7.37 3.73
N TYR A 154 -6.31 8.04 2.61
CA TYR A 154 -6.62 9.46 2.38
C TYR A 154 -7.86 9.67 1.51
N MET A 155 -8.48 8.58 1.05
CA MET A 155 -9.67 8.57 0.20
C MET A 155 -10.73 7.67 0.83
N VAL A 156 -11.99 8.08 0.73
CA VAL A 156 -13.14 7.28 1.14
C VAL A 156 -13.49 6.30 0.02
N TRP A 157 -13.30 5.01 0.27
CA TRP A 157 -13.60 3.94 -0.68
C TRP A 157 -15.01 3.40 -0.50
N LYS A 158 -15.73 3.16 -1.59
CA LYS A 158 -16.97 2.38 -1.57
C LYS A 158 -16.68 0.92 -1.89
N PHE A 159 -17.55 0.03 -1.43
CA PHE A 159 -17.40 -1.40 -1.60
C PHE A 159 -17.46 -1.81 -3.08
N GLU A 160 -18.31 -1.14 -3.85
CA GLU A 160 -18.42 -1.32 -5.29
C GLU A 160 -17.10 -1.02 -6.03
N ASP A 161 -16.38 0.02 -5.61
CA ASP A 161 -15.12 0.42 -6.24
C ASP A 161 -14.05 -0.68 -6.10
N ILE A 162 -13.89 -1.21 -4.89
CA ILE A 162 -12.94 -2.28 -4.60
C ILE A 162 -13.36 -3.58 -5.31
N THR A 163 -14.66 -3.88 -5.34
CA THR A 163 -15.20 -5.03 -6.06
C THR A 163 -14.90 -4.94 -7.55
N ASN A 164 -15.09 -3.75 -8.14
CA ASN A 164 -14.78 -3.50 -9.54
C ASN A 164 -13.29 -3.72 -9.85
N ILE A 165 -12.38 -3.27 -8.99
CA ILE A 165 -10.94 -3.51 -9.14
C ILE A 165 -10.63 -5.01 -9.10
N ILE A 166 -11.11 -5.70 -8.08
CA ILE A 166 -10.79 -7.11 -7.83
C ILE A 166 -11.38 -8.01 -8.91
N SER A 167 -12.55 -7.65 -9.47
CA SER A 167 -13.17 -8.38 -10.58
C SER A 167 -12.28 -8.47 -11.83
N LYS A 168 -11.31 -7.56 -11.98
CA LYS A 168 -10.32 -7.58 -13.08
C LYS A 168 -9.18 -8.57 -12.84
N MET A 169 -9.08 -9.19 -11.67
CA MET A 169 -7.93 -10.00 -11.23
C MET A 169 -8.37 -11.45 -10.95
N PRO A 170 -8.76 -12.24 -11.98
CA PRO A 170 -9.38 -13.55 -11.77
C PRO A 170 -8.44 -14.59 -11.11
N TYR A 171 -7.12 -14.40 -11.20
CA TYR A 171 -6.10 -15.31 -10.65
C TYR A 171 -5.41 -14.74 -9.40
N LEU A 172 -6.05 -13.78 -8.72
CA LEU A 172 -5.48 -13.16 -7.54
C LEU A 172 -5.35 -14.18 -6.39
N GLU A 173 -4.13 -14.47 -5.96
CA GLU A 173 -3.84 -15.40 -4.86
C GLU A 173 -3.69 -14.67 -3.52
N ARG A 174 -3.20 -13.41 -3.56
CA ARG A 174 -2.97 -12.59 -2.38
C ARG A 174 -3.52 -11.18 -2.54
N LEU A 175 -4.35 -10.78 -1.59
CA LEU A 175 -4.96 -9.45 -1.51
C LEU A 175 -4.62 -8.78 -0.18
N VAL A 176 -4.13 -7.55 -0.25
CA VAL A 176 -3.84 -6.72 0.92
C VAL A 176 -4.48 -5.34 0.75
N LEU A 177 -5.37 -4.95 1.65
CA LEU A 177 -6.10 -3.68 1.57
C LEU A 177 -5.87 -2.83 2.83
N TYR A 178 -5.49 -1.56 2.66
CA TYR A 178 -5.53 -0.55 3.71
C TYR A 178 -6.38 0.61 3.23
N LEU A 179 -7.60 0.73 3.75
CA LEU A 179 -8.60 1.63 3.19
C LEU A 179 -9.22 2.51 4.27
N PHE A 180 -9.64 3.70 3.89
CA PHE A 180 -10.60 4.49 4.64
C PHE A 180 -11.97 4.39 3.95
N THR A 181 -13.04 4.24 4.71
CA THR A 181 -14.40 4.02 4.18
C THR A 181 -15.46 4.46 5.19
N ASP A 182 -16.66 4.73 4.71
CA ASP A 182 -17.91 4.96 5.44
C ASP A 182 -18.99 3.95 4.99
N ASP A 183 -18.64 3.01 4.10
CA ASP A 183 -19.57 2.11 3.43
C ASP A 183 -19.80 0.84 4.26
N GLU A 184 -21.03 0.69 4.76
CA GLU A 184 -21.44 -0.45 5.58
C GLU A 184 -21.32 -1.81 4.87
N HIS A 185 -21.22 -1.85 3.54
CA HIS A 185 -21.06 -3.10 2.82
C HIS A 185 -19.74 -3.81 3.16
N PHE A 186 -18.68 -3.08 3.54
CA PHE A 186 -17.44 -3.66 4.06
C PHE A 186 -17.62 -4.36 5.41
N LEU A 187 -18.65 -3.97 6.18
CA LEU A 187 -18.99 -4.57 7.46
C LEU A 187 -19.79 -5.87 7.30
N ASN A 188 -20.42 -6.05 6.14
CA ASN A 188 -21.18 -7.25 5.82
C ASN A 188 -20.28 -8.33 5.22
N ARG A 189 -20.04 -9.39 6.00
CA ARG A 189 -19.29 -10.57 5.58
C ARG A 189 -19.71 -11.12 4.22
N GLN A 190 -21.02 -11.28 4.00
CA GLN A 190 -21.50 -11.99 2.82
C GLN A 190 -21.11 -11.24 1.55
N ASN A 191 -21.14 -9.91 1.62
CA ASN A 191 -20.67 -9.04 0.54
C ASN A 191 -19.17 -9.26 0.30
N CYS A 192 -18.34 -9.19 1.35
CA CYS A 192 -16.90 -9.41 1.26
C CYS A 192 -16.53 -10.78 0.66
N ILE A 193 -17.27 -11.85 0.99
CA ILE A 193 -17.01 -13.19 0.45
C ILE A 193 -17.31 -13.26 -1.05
N VAL A 194 -18.41 -12.63 -1.50
CA VAL A 194 -18.81 -12.64 -2.92
C VAL A 194 -17.81 -11.91 -3.81
N MET A 195 -17.10 -10.92 -3.28
CA MET A 195 -16.07 -10.16 -3.99
C MET A 195 -14.80 -10.98 -4.29
N ILE A 196 -14.53 -12.01 -3.49
CA ILE A 196 -13.23 -12.70 -3.49
C ILE A 196 -13.13 -13.69 -4.65
N PRO A 197 -12.09 -13.58 -5.51
CA PRO A 197 -11.80 -14.59 -6.51
C PRO A 197 -11.59 -15.96 -5.88
N SER A 198 -12.09 -17.02 -6.51
CA SER A 198 -11.92 -18.40 -6.01
C SER A 198 -10.45 -18.84 -5.88
N SER A 199 -9.54 -18.13 -6.55
CA SER A 199 -8.08 -18.28 -6.49
C SER A 199 -7.44 -17.68 -5.23
N LEU A 200 -8.17 -16.87 -4.46
CA LEU A 200 -7.60 -16.14 -3.32
C LEU A 200 -7.24 -17.09 -2.19
N VAL A 201 -5.95 -17.19 -1.89
CA VAL A 201 -5.39 -17.98 -0.80
C VAL A 201 -5.22 -17.12 0.45
N GLN A 202 -4.89 -15.85 0.29
CA GLN A 202 -4.59 -14.94 1.38
C GLN A 202 -5.31 -13.60 1.21
N MET A 203 -6.06 -13.20 2.23
CA MET A 203 -6.67 -11.88 2.32
C MET A 203 -6.26 -11.20 3.62
N TYR A 204 -5.76 -9.98 3.50
CA TYR A 204 -5.49 -9.12 4.63
C TYR A 204 -6.15 -7.77 4.40
N PHE A 205 -6.75 -7.22 5.46
CA PHE A 205 -7.32 -5.89 5.39
C PHE A 205 -7.03 -5.11 6.67
N PHE A 206 -7.00 -3.79 6.51
CA PHE A 206 -6.97 -2.78 7.53
C PHE A 206 -7.92 -1.66 7.09
N LEU A 207 -9.09 -1.58 7.70
CA LEU A 207 -10.17 -0.67 7.33
C LEU A 207 -10.32 0.38 8.42
N TYR A 208 -10.27 1.65 8.04
CA TYR A 208 -10.70 2.78 8.86
C TYR A 208 -12.14 3.12 8.46
N TYR A 209 -13.11 2.71 9.27
CA TYR A 209 -14.54 2.92 9.05
C TYR A 209 -15.03 4.17 9.79
N TYR A 210 -15.49 5.20 9.09
CA TYR A 210 -16.05 6.42 9.66
C TYR A 210 -17.47 6.22 10.19
N ILE A 211 -17.78 6.75 11.37
CA ILE A 211 -19.09 6.63 12.02
C ILE A 211 -19.82 7.98 11.91
N GLU A 212 -20.80 8.09 11.01
CA GLU A 212 -21.63 9.31 10.89
C GLU A 212 -22.64 9.42 12.03
N GLU A 213 -23.46 8.39 12.26
CA GLU A 213 -24.37 8.29 13.41
C GLU A 213 -24.56 6.80 13.79
N ILE A 214 -24.74 6.53 15.09
CA ILE A 214 -25.28 5.30 15.70
C ILE A 214 -24.27 4.20 16.11
N PHE A 215 -24.33 3.89 17.41
CA PHE A 215 -24.33 2.56 18.05
C PHE A 215 -24.10 1.35 17.12
N ILE A 216 -22.88 1.21 16.62
CA ILE A 216 -22.43 -0.08 16.09
C ILE A 216 -22.11 -0.95 17.31
N GLU A 217 -22.96 -1.93 17.60
CA GLU A 217 -22.60 -2.99 18.55
C GLU A 217 -21.41 -3.76 17.97
N THR A 218 -20.21 -3.37 18.40
CA THR A 218 -18.93 -3.97 18.00
C THR A 218 -18.91 -5.49 18.15
N ASN A 219 -19.67 -6.02 19.11
CA ASN A 219 -19.87 -7.45 19.31
C ASN A 219 -20.62 -8.14 18.15
N ILE A 220 -21.60 -7.48 17.54
CA ILE A 220 -22.31 -8.01 16.36
C ILE A 220 -21.35 -8.05 15.16
N LEU A 221 -20.55 -6.99 14.97
CA LEU A 221 -19.52 -6.96 13.93
C LEU A 221 -18.46 -8.05 14.09
N LEU A 222 -18.03 -8.36 15.30
CA LEU A 222 -17.04 -9.41 15.54
C LEU A 222 -17.62 -10.82 15.30
N ASN A 223 -18.91 -11.01 15.60
CA ASN A 223 -19.59 -12.30 15.45
C ASN A 223 -20.00 -12.62 14.00
N THR A 224 -20.01 -11.64 13.09
CA THR A 224 -20.35 -11.89 11.69
C THR A 224 -19.22 -12.54 10.90
N TRP A 225 -17.96 -12.49 11.34
CA TRP A 225 -16.81 -13.08 10.63
C TRP A 225 -16.49 -14.51 11.09
N PRO A 226 -16.33 -15.50 10.19
CA PRO A 226 -16.02 -16.88 10.54
C PRO A 226 -14.54 -17.01 10.92
N SER A 227 -14.28 -17.82 11.93
CA SER A 227 -12.95 -18.14 12.47
C SER A 227 -11.92 -18.66 11.45
N ASN A 228 -12.37 -19.14 10.29
CA ASN A 228 -11.56 -19.96 9.39
C ASN A 228 -10.74 -19.17 8.36
N TYR A 229 -11.07 -17.90 8.12
CA TYR A 229 -10.36 -17.09 7.12
C TYR A 229 -9.76 -15.83 7.71
N ILE A 230 -10.43 -15.23 8.70
CA ILE A 230 -10.11 -13.89 9.17
C ILE A 230 -10.51 -13.81 10.64
N THR A 231 -9.53 -13.85 11.55
CA THR A 231 -9.79 -13.24 12.85
C THR A 231 -9.68 -11.75 12.63
N SER A 232 -10.80 -11.03 12.72
CA SER A 232 -10.84 -9.57 12.64
C SER A 232 -10.82 -8.99 14.04
N LEU A 233 -10.04 -7.93 14.23
CA LEU A 233 -10.15 -7.08 15.39
C LEU A 233 -10.93 -5.83 15.01
N CYS A 234 -11.80 -5.39 15.90
CA CYS A 234 -12.56 -4.14 15.79
C CYS A 234 -12.12 -3.23 16.95
N ILE A 235 -11.64 -2.02 16.63
CA ILE A 235 -11.14 -1.05 17.61
C ILE A 235 -11.89 0.26 17.42
N LEU A 236 -12.63 0.69 18.45
CA LEU A 236 -13.32 1.97 18.44
C LEU A 236 -12.33 3.10 18.81
N ASN A 237 -12.22 4.12 17.95
CA ASN A 237 -11.58 5.39 18.28
C ASN A 237 -12.66 6.46 18.40
N GLU A 238 -13.18 6.63 19.62
CA GLU A 238 -14.22 7.60 19.95
C GLU A 238 -13.80 9.04 19.63
N SER A 239 -12.55 9.40 19.92
CA SER A 239 -12.02 10.76 19.72
C SER A 239 -11.96 11.19 18.26
N CYS A 240 -11.90 10.23 17.33
CA CYS A 240 -11.79 10.49 15.90
C CYS A 240 -12.98 9.95 15.09
N GLN A 241 -14.04 9.48 15.75
CA GLN A 241 -15.26 8.95 15.13
C GLN A 241 -15.00 7.88 14.05
N TYR A 242 -14.03 6.98 14.30
CA TYR A 242 -13.80 5.85 13.40
C TYR A 242 -13.59 4.54 14.15
N ILE A 243 -13.93 3.45 13.49
CA ILE A 243 -13.61 2.09 13.88
C ILE A 243 -12.47 1.59 13.00
N THR A 244 -11.47 0.97 13.61
CA THR A 244 -10.45 0.23 12.86
C THR A 244 -10.82 -1.25 12.84
N ILE A 245 -10.90 -1.85 11.65
CA ILE A 245 -11.15 -3.28 11.49
C ILE A 245 -9.96 -3.91 10.75
N HIS A 246 -9.29 -4.91 11.32
CA HIS A 246 -8.15 -5.53 10.64
C HIS A 246 -7.98 -7.03 10.93
N THR A 247 -7.28 -7.75 10.05
CA THR A 247 -7.02 -9.19 10.17
C THR A 247 -5.83 -9.51 11.10
N ILE A 248 -5.91 -10.55 11.94
CA ILE A 248 -4.90 -10.94 12.96
C ILE A 248 -3.64 -11.60 12.37
N SER A 249 -3.67 -12.22 11.19
CA SER A 249 -2.48 -12.88 10.61
C SER A 249 -1.49 -11.92 9.94
N PHE A 250 -1.69 -10.61 10.09
CA PHE A 250 -0.90 -9.61 9.40
C PHE A 250 0.53 -9.59 9.96
N ASN A 251 1.51 -9.92 9.13
CA ASN A 251 2.94 -9.79 9.43
C ASN A 251 3.34 -8.30 9.39
N LEU A 252 2.65 -7.47 10.17
CA LEU A 252 2.88 -6.04 10.27
C LEU A 252 4.16 -5.83 11.06
N SER A 253 5.22 -5.41 10.39
CA SER A 253 6.35 -4.81 11.09
C SER A 253 5.94 -3.51 11.77
N THR A 254 4.93 -2.78 11.25
CA THR A 254 4.44 -1.52 11.81
C THR A 254 2.94 -1.57 12.04
N ILE A 255 2.48 -1.18 13.23
CA ILE A 255 1.06 -1.03 13.54
C ILE A 255 0.75 0.38 14.06
N ASN A 256 -0.38 0.93 13.60
CA ASN A 256 -0.95 2.20 14.09
C ASN A 256 -2.21 1.86 14.88
N ILE A 257 -2.24 2.14 16.19
CA ILE A 257 -3.39 1.81 17.03
C ILE A 257 -3.75 2.96 17.96
N PRO A 258 -5.05 3.18 18.25
CA PRO A 258 -5.45 4.12 19.28
C PRO A 258 -5.06 3.57 20.66
N PRO A 259 -4.79 4.42 21.64
CA PRO A 259 -4.39 3.98 22.98
C PRO A 259 -5.45 3.16 23.70
N THR A 260 -6.73 3.41 23.42
CA THR A 260 -7.87 2.67 23.99
C THR A 260 -7.86 1.17 23.64
N ILE A 261 -7.09 0.75 22.63
CA ILE A 261 -7.00 -0.66 22.24
C ILE A 261 -6.48 -1.56 23.37
N GLY A 262 -5.61 -1.05 24.24
CA GLY A 262 -4.98 -1.82 25.32
C GLY A 262 -6.01 -2.54 26.20
N GLN A 263 -7.16 -1.89 26.40
CA GLN A 263 -8.26 -2.40 27.23
C GLN A 263 -9.04 -3.54 26.56
N HIS A 264 -8.92 -3.68 25.24
CA HIS A 264 -9.59 -4.71 24.44
C HIS A 264 -8.63 -5.83 24.00
N MET A 265 -7.34 -5.75 24.37
CA MET A 265 -6.34 -6.75 23.98
C MET A 265 -6.59 -8.07 24.71
N LEU A 266 -6.91 -9.13 23.96
CA LEU A 266 -7.01 -10.47 24.52
C LEU A 266 -5.62 -11.11 24.60
N PRO A 267 -5.34 -11.93 25.63
CA PRO A 267 -4.07 -12.65 25.76
C PRO A 267 -3.69 -13.54 24.56
N CYS A 268 -4.66 -13.87 23.69
CA CYS A 268 -4.46 -14.68 22.50
C CYS A 268 -3.91 -13.91 21.28
N TRP A 269 -3.62 -12.62 21.39
CA TRP A 269 -3.11 -11.79 20.30
C TRP A 269 -1.61 -12.03 20.00
N LYS A 270 -1.22 -13.31 19.83
CA LYS A 270 0.16 -13.73 19.56
C LYS A 270 0.77 -13.14 18.29
N TYR A 271 -0.03 -12.59 17.38
CA TYR A 271 0.47 -11.93 16.17
C TYR A 271 1.22 -10.62 16.46
N MET A 272 0.86 -9.94 17.57
CA MET A 272 1.51 -8.73 18.05
C MET A 272 2.99 -8.97 18.42
N GLU A 273 3.37 -10.22 18.72
CA GLU A 273 4.76 -10.61 18.98
C GLU A 273 5.72 -10.30 17.82
N LYS A 274 5.21 -10.13 16.59
CA LYS A 274 6.03 -9.84 15.39
C LYS A 274 6.09 -8.35 15.04
N VAL A 275 5.34 -7.50 15.74
CA VAL A 275 5.33 -6.06 15.52
C VAL A 275 6.66 -5.48 15.98
N LYS A 276 7.33 -4.76 15.09
CA LYS A 276 8.61 -4.08 15.35
C LYS A 276 8.45 -2.59 15.56
N ASN A 277 7.41 -1.99 15.02
CA ASN A 277 7.18 -0.55 15.07
C ASN A 277 5.74 -0.32 15.52
N LEU A 278 5.56 0.45 16.59
CA LEU A 278 4.25 0.81 17.11
C LEU A 278 4.10 2.33 17.04
N ASN A 279 3.00 2.79 16.45
CA ASN A 279 2.59 4.18 16.50
C ASN A 279 1.25 4.28 17.25
N ILE A 280 1.25 5.00 18.37
CA ILE A 280 0.03 5.31 19.13
C ILE A 280 -0.39 6.75 18.84
N TYR A 281 -1.66 6.96 18.49
CA TYR A 281 -2.23 8.27 18.24
C TYR A 281 -3.42 8.51 19.17
N GLY A 282 -3.39 9.57 19.97
CA GLY A 282 -4.51 9.85 20.86
C GLY A 282 -4.18 10.67 22.09
N GLU A 283 -5.20 10.87 22.93
CA GLU A 283 -4.99 11.06 24.35
C GLU A 283 -4.82 9.69 25.00
N PHE A 284 -3.83 9.54 25.86
CA PHE A 284 -3.48 8.25 26.46
C PHE A 284 -3.06 8.42 27.91
N SER A 285 -3.39 7.42 28.72
CA SER A 285 -2.71 7.24 30.00
C SER A 285 -1.48 6.35 29.83
N SER A 286 -0.56 6.41 30.78
CA SER A 286 0.57 5.48 30.85
C SER A 286 0.12 4.02 30.97
N ILE A 287 -1.07 3.78 31.54
CA ILE A 287 -1.64 2.43 31.71
C ILE A 287 -2.06 1.88 30.35
N ASP A 288 -2.72 2.68 29.51
CA ASP A 288 -3.15 2.27 28.17
C ASP A 288 -1.96 1.83 27.31
N ILE A 289 -0.86 2.59 27.38
CA ILE A 289 0.39 2.26 26.69
C ILE A 289 0.98 0.94 27.19
N LEU A 290 1.04 0.75 28.52
CA LEU A 290 1.59 -0.47 29.11
C LEU A 290 0.76 -1.71 28.73
N MET A 291 -0.57 -1.57 28.69
CA MET A 291 -1.47 -2.65 28.26
C MET A 291 -1.23 -3.08 26.82
N ILE A 292 -0.72 -2.19 25.97
CA ILE A 292 -0.35 -2.49 24.59
C ILE A 292 1.03 -3.11 24.49
N VAL A 293 2.04 -2.43 25.06
CA VAL A 293 3.45 -2.78 24.90
C VAL A 293 3.78 -4.15 25.50
N GLN A 294 3.07 -4.58 26.54
CA GLN A 294 3.26 -5.91 27.14
C GLN A 294 3.04 -7.08 26.17
N HIS A 295 2.34 -6.84 25.04
CA HIS A 295 2.08 -7.84 24.01
C HIS A 295 3.06 -7.77 22.81
N LEU A 296 4.02 -6.84 22.81
CA LEU A 296 4.91 -6.53 21.68
C LEU A 296 6.37 -6.89 21.96
N HIS A 297 6.69 -8.18 22.02
CA HIS A 297 8.04 -8.65 22.40
C HIS A 297 9.17 -8.30 21.41
N GLN A 298 8.84 -7.95 20.16
CA GLN A 298 9.82 -7.58 19.13
C GLN A 298 9.85 -6.08 18.83
N LEU A 299 9.23 -5.24 19.69
CA LEU A 299 9.17 -3.81 19.47
C LEU A 299 10.57 -3.17 19.43
N GLN A 300 10.89 -2.53 18.31
CA GLN A 300 12.13 -1.80 18.03
C GLN A 300 11.92 -0.29 18.02
N ILE A 301 10.81 0.18 17.43
CA ILE A 301 10.47 1.60 17.31
C ILE A 301 9.11 1.84 17.97
N PHE A 302 9.05 2.82 18.85
CA PHE A 302 7.81 3.19 19.53
C PHE A 302 7.59 4.70 19.43
N ASN A 303 6.59 5.10 18.64
CA ASN A 303 6.20 6.49 18.47
C ASN A 303 4.86 6.74 19.16
N ILE A 304 4.77 7.86 19.87
CA ILE A 304 3.55 8.31 20.51
C ILE A 304 3.25 9.72 20.00
N TYR A 305 2.06 9.90 19.45
CA TYR A 305 1.59 11.17 18.91
C TYR A 305 0.39 11.64 19.74
N SER A 306 0.61 12.68 20.54
CA SER A 306 -0.46 13.36 21.29
C SER A 306 -1.34 14.19 20.35
N ILE A 307 -2.67 14.16 20.55
CA ILE A 307 -3.65 14.96 19.79
C ILE A 307 -3.40 16.46 19.93
N THR A 308 -2.63 16.90 20.94
CA THR A 308 -2.21 18.31 21.09
C THR A 308 -1.40 18.86 19.91
N HIS A 309 -1.07 18.03 18.90
CA HIS A 309 -0.39 18.43 17.67
C HIS A 309 -1.24 18.39 16.40
N ARG A 310 -2.57 18.50 16.49
CA ARG A 310 -3.36 18.87 15.31
C ARG A 310 -3.34 20.40 15.14
N GLU A 311 -2.95 20.82 13.93
CA GLU A 311 -2.97 22.18 13.36
C GLU A 311 -1.67 23.01 13.38
N THR A 312 -0.62 22.56 12.68
CA THR A 312 0.27 23.50 11.93
C THR A 312 0.68 22.98 10.54
N SER A 313 -0.07 22.04 9.97
CA SER A 313 0.08 21.65 8.55
C SER A 313 -1.24 21.11 8.00
N MET A 314 -2.26 21.97 7.98
CA MET A 314 -3.42 21.79 7.10
C MET A 314 -3.02 22.11 5.67
#